data_AF-A0A7Y9HX35-F1
#
_entry.id   AF-A0A7Y9HX35-F1
#
_cell.length_a   1.000
_cell.length_b   1.000
_cell.length_c   1.000
_cell.angle_alpha   90.00
_cell.angle_beta   90.00
_cell.angle_gamma   90.00
#
_symmetry.space_group_name_H-M   'P 1'
#
loop_
_entity.id
_entity.type
_entity.pdbx_description
1 polymer ?
#
loop_
_entity_poly.entity_id
_entity_poly.type
_entity_poly.pdbx_seq_one_letter_code
_entity_poly.pdbx_strand_id
1 'polypeptide(L)'
;MTLSIAGFNLKKLQTYVDWKLLLFLLLFLDVKLAVKIIAIIIIYLLQFNFKFGFSFKNSRLPLFYPLVIIIAFINFIINKSYNSSNYVVVFAIGIGFWLLCVLAIHQIKLSVEKNNVKVLHNTILVFFVINTVVSFGILAYIMVDAHAINPFRYQGQYQKYFLGTGDYIKGVTFDISTTNAVINAFGVVYFLTRKMPLMVLICMVVLLLTASNFMNIALLLVLTGLFLFKTNRDQKSVIAICCMFLIVFLAKVSPQNNQYVHETFKNIINPPHPPFKNTVALNTTHNSKDPDFAKRKFAKHYLDSLKALGINHKTANPTMVIIPVSLPKTDAGRVVLIGADINTPPYQTPTDTPAEQRKLLAFINLHRAELHLSGQDSFIMHLPGKVIGAKQTVNFLKGHPAKILLGSGMGNFSSKLAFKATGLDFSGGFPAKYIYINYNFLVNHLDVYLNFFSKRRELHSLTNSPFSVYDQLLAEYGLLGITAFVIFYLGYFTRHIKSLTYGVPILVLMLAVFLTDYWFEQLSVVVFFELLLLLNIKETAHLKPLNYE
;
A
#
# COMPACT_ATOMS: atom_id res chain seq x y z
N MET A 1 5.05 4.51 -43.17
CA MET A 1 3.61 4.43 -42.87
C MET A 1 3.40 4.81 -41.42
N THR A 2 3.16 6.09 -41.15
CA THR A 2 2.92 6.62 -39.82
C THR A 2 1.42 6.46 -39.52
N LEU A 3 1.07 5.65 -38.50
CA LEU A 3 -0.29 5.60 -37.99
C LEU A 3 -0.67 6.99 -37.44
N SER A 4 -1.28 7.81 -38.29
CA SER A 4 -1.97 9.03 -37.91
C SER A 4 -3.34 8.62 -37.34
N ILE A 5 -3.41 8.46 -36.02
CA ILE A 5 -4.69 8.47 -35.32
C ILE A 5 -5.24 9.89 -35.49
N ALA A 6 -6.16 10.06 -36.43
CA ALA A 6 -6.67 11.34 -36.89
C ALA A 6 -7.12 12.22 -35.71
N GLY A 7 -6.44 13.35 -35.51
CA GLY A 7 -6.82 14.40 -34.56
C GLY A 7 -5.94 14.54 -33.29
N PHE A 8 -5.03 13.62 -33.01
CA PHE A 8 -4.18 13.72 -31.80
C PHE A 8 -2.94 14.59 -32.05
N ASN A 9 -3.07 15.91 -31.87
CA ASN A 9 -1.95 16.85 -32.01
C ASN A 9 -0.99 16.74 -30.82
N LEU A 10 0.05 15.91 -30.96
CA LEU A 10 1.06 15.67 -29.92
C LEU A 10 1.72 16.95 -29.41
N LYS A 11 1.90 17.96 -30.27
CA LYS A 11 2.46 19.28 -29.89
C LYS A 11 1.53 20.04 -28.94
N LYS A 12 0.20 19.89 -29.11
CA LYS A 12 -0.79 20.49 -28.22
C LYS A 12 -0.80 19.80 -26.84
N LEU A 13 -0.55 18.49 -26.80
CA LEU A 13 -0.42 17.78 -25.52
C LEU A 13 0.85 18.18 -24.78
N GLN A 14 1.97 18.36 -25.49
CA GLN A 14 3.25 18.81 -24.91
C GLN A 14 3.18 20.19 -24.25
N THR A 15 2.33 21.09 -24.75
CA THR A 15 2.12 22.41 -24.12
C THR A 15 1.04 22.38 -23.04
N TYR A 16 0.17 21.38 -23.05
CA TYR A 16 -0.93 21.24 -22.09
C TYR A 16 -0.48 20.63 -20.75
N VAL A 17 0.47 19.69 -20.79
CA VAL A 17 0.93 18.88 -19.65
C VAL A 17 2.45 18.85 -19.61
N ASP A 18 3.03 18.91 -18.41
CA ASP A 18 4.45 18.57 -18.20
C ASP A 18 4.60 17.05 -18.35
N TRP A 19 4.88 16.61 -19.57
CA TRP A 19 5.02 15.19 -19.91
C TRP A 19 6.21 14.54 -19.20
N LYS A 20 7.26 15.31 -18.85
CA LYS A 20 8.43 14.80 -18.13
C LYS A 20 8.03 14.42 -16.70
N LEU A 21 7.31 15.32 -16.03
CA LEU A 21 6.74 15.06 -14.71
C LEU A 21 5.72 13.91 -14.76
N LEU A 22 4.83 13.89 -15.77
CA LEU A 22 3.84 12.81 -15.90
C LEU A 22 4.52 11.43 -16.02
N LEU A 23 5.50 11.32 -16.93
CA LEU A 23 6.27 10.08 -17.12
C LEU A 23 7.00 9.68 -15.85
N PHE A 24 7.62 10.65 -15.17
CA PHE A 24 8.30 10.41 -13.89
C PHE A 24 7.33 9.86 -12.84
N LEU A 25 6.14 10.45 -12.67
CA LEU A 25 5.14 9.96 -11.71
C LEU A 25 4.65 8.56 -12.05
N LEU A 26 4.36 8.26 -13.32
CA LEU A 26 3.88 6.95 -13.75
C LEU A 26 4.92 5.84 -13.50
N LEU A 27 6.22 6.12 -13.71
CA LEU A 27 7.28 5.14 -13.49
C LEU A 27 7.75 5.08 -12.03
N PHE A 28 7.90 6.22 -11.36
CA PHE A 28 8.45 6.27 -10.00
C PHE A 28 7.48 5.74 -8.95
N LEU A 29 6.17 5.86 -9.18
CA LEU A 29 5.16 5.31 -8.27
C LEU A 29 4.96 3.80 -8.42
N ASP A 30 5.59 3.15 -9.41
CA ASP A 30 5.56 1.70 -9.58
C ASP A 30 6.13 0.95 -8.35
N VAL A 31 5.63 -0.25 -8.06
CA VAL A 31 6.08 -1.07 -6.93
C VAL A 31 7.54 -1.54 -7.05
N LYS A 32 8.05 -1.72 -8.27
CA LYS A 32 9.37 -2.30 -8.51
C LYS A 32 10.45 -1.23 -8.39
N LEU A 33 11.37 -1.44 -7.43
CA LEU A 33 12.52 -0.56 -7.22
C LEU A 33 13.35 -0.31 -8.50
N ALA A 34 13.52 -1.33 -9.34
CA ALA A 34 14.23 -1.19 -10.62
C ALA A 34 13.57 -0.15 -11.55
N VAL A 35 12.24 -0.12 -11.62
CA VAL A 35 11.50 0.86 -12.42
C VAL A 35 11.69 2.26 -11.85
N LYS A 36 11.68 2.41 -10.51
CA LYS A 36 11.95 3.69 -9.84
C LYS A 36 13.35 4.23 -10.13
N ILE A 37 14.37 3.36 -10.12
CA ILE A 37 15.75 3.75 -10.45
C ILE A 37 15.82 4.23 -11.91
N ILE A 38 15.21 3.50 -12.83
CA ILE A 38 15.12 3.92 -14.25
C ILE A 38 14.39 5.26 -14.37
N ALA A 39 13.29 5.47 -13.63
CA ALA A 39 12.56 6.73 -13.61
C ALA A 39 13.45 7.92 -13.19
N ILE A 40 14.28 7.73 -12.15
CA ILE A 40 15.25 8.74 -11.69
C ILE A 40 16.31 9.01 -12.75
N ILE A 41 16.88 7.98 -13.36
CA ILE A 41 17.87 8.14 -14.43
C ILE A 41 17.26 8.94 -15.60
N ILE A 42 16.08 8.54 -16.09
CA ILE A 42 15.39 9.19 -17.19
C ILE A 42 15.11 10.66 -16.87
N ILE A 43 14.56 10.98 -15.69
CA ILE A 43 14.21 12.37 -15.38
C ILE A 43 15.45 13.25 -15.24
N TYR A 44 16.57 12.73 -14.73
CA TYR A 44 17.82 13.48 -14.66
C TYR A 44 18.49 13.66 -16.04
N LEU A 45 18.30 12.74 -16.98
CA LEU A 45 18.69 12.94 -18.38
C LEU A 45 17.82 14.00 -19.07
N LEU A 46 16.51 14.00 -18.80
CA LEU A 46 15.56 14.93 -19.42
C LEU A 46 15.56 16.35 -18.82
N GLN A 47 15.97 16.50 -17.56
CA GLN A 47 16.06 17.78 -16.86
C GLN A 47 17.23 17.82 -15.86
N PHE A 48 18.45 17.66 -16.38
CA PHE A 48 19.67 17.65 -15.60
C PHE A 48 19.82 18.90 -14.70
N ASN A 49 19.89 18.67 -13.38
CA ASN A 49 20.18 19.69 -12.39
C ASN A 49 20.54 19.02 -11.05
N PHE A 50 21.73 19.28 -10.50
CA PHE A 50 22.16 18.80 -9.17
C PHE A 50 22.31 19.92 -8.13
N LYS A 51 21.75 21.11 -8.40
CA LYS A 51 21.70 22.22 -7.44
C LYS A 51 20.54 22.00 -6.46
N PHE A 52 20.76 21.15 -5.46
CA PHE A 52 19.74 20.78 -4.48
C PHE A 52 19.22 21.98 -3.66
N GLY A 53 20.11 22.88 -3.26
CA GLY A 53 19.76 24.10 -2.53
C GLY A 53 19.39 23.88 -1.05
N PHE A 54 20.04 22.92 -0.38
CA PHE A 54 19.89 22.73 1.06
C PHE A 54 20.52 23.91 1.82
N SER A 55 19.78 24.52 2.75
CA SER A 55 20.25 25.62 3.59
C SER A 55 19.43 25.73 4.88
N PHE A 56 20.05 26.06 6.03
CA PHE A 56 19.34 26.16 7.31
C PHE A 56 18.31 27.30 7.38
N LYS A 57 18.52 28.41 6.68
CA LYS A 57 17.61 29.57 6.73
C LYS A 57 16.50 29.50 5.69
N ASN A 58 16.89 29.26 4.43
CA ASN A 58 15.97 29.26 3.28
C ASN A 58 16.18 28.01 2.42
N SER A 59 16.05 26.83 3.02
CA SER A 59 16.19 25.58 2.28
C SER A 59 15.16 25.49 1.16
N ARG A 60 15.63 25.12 -0.03
CA ARG A 60 14.76 24.80 -1.18
C ARG A 60 13.99 23.50 -0.95
N LEU A 61 14.64 22.52 -0.31
CA LEU A 61 14.11 21.18 -0.02
C LEU A 61 14.07 20.92 1.50
N PRO A 62 13.23 20.00 2.01
CA PRO A 62 13.22 19.62 3.42
C PRO A 62 14.60 19.13 3.89
N LEU A 63 15.15 19.72 4.97
CA LEU A 63 16.46 19.31 5.53
C LEU A 63 16.41 17.94 6.21
N PHE A 64 15.22 17.40 6.44
CA PHE A 64 15.03 16.08 7.02
C PHE A 64 15.82 14.99 6.28
N TYR A 65 15.80 15.00 4.94
CA TYR A 65 16.44 13.97 4.14
C TYR A 65 17.97 13.87 4.32
N PRO A 66 18.76 14.97 4.21
CA PRO A 66 20.18 14.89 4.51
C PRO A 66 20.46 14.62 6.00
N LEU A 67 19.62 15.13 6.92
CA LEU A 67 19.82 14.91 8.35
C LEU A 67 19.60 13.46 8.76
N VAL A 68 18.59 12.77 8.23
CA VAL A 68 18.34 11.35 8.54
C VAL A 68 19.49 10.45 8.05
N ILE A 69 20.10 10.81 6.92
CA ILE A 69 21.33 10.17 6.41
C ILE A 69 22.49 10.38 7.41
N ILE A 70 22.72 11.62 7.84
CA ILE A 70 23.80 11.93 8.81
C ILE A 70 23.58 11.18 10.13
N ILE A 71 22.34 11.16 10.64
CA ILE A 71 21.97 10.40 11.85
C ILE A 71 22.29 8.91 11.68
N ALA A 72 21.99 8.33 10.52
CA ALA A 72 22.30 6.93 10.22
C ALA A 72 23.81 6.65 10.22
N PHE A 73 24.63 7.53 9.63
CA PHE A 73 26.10 7.40 9.66
C PHE A 73 26.67 7.51 11.06
N ILE A 74 26.20 8.49 11.85
CA ILE A 74 26.63 8.65 13.25
C ILE A 74 26.26 7.39 14.05
N ASN A 75 25.04 6.88 13.89
CA ASN A 75 24.60 5.64 14.51
C ASN A 75 25.49 4.45 14.12
N PHE A 76 25.78 4.30 12.82
CA PHE A 76 26.62 3.24 12.27
C PHE A 76 28.03 3.21 12.87
N ILE A 77 28.64 4.39 13.05
CA ILE A 77 29.98 4.54 13.65
C ILE A 77 29.94 4.26 15.15
N ILE A 78 29.03 4.91 15.89
CA ILE A 78 28.93 4.78 17.36
C ILE A 78 28.64 3.33 17.76
N ASN A 79 27.78 2.64 17.01
CA ASN A 79 27.41 1.27 17.28
C ASN A 79 28.40 0.23 16.73
N LYS A 80 29.53 0.68 16.14
CA LYS A 80 30.56 -0.15 15.52
C LYS A 80 30.00 -1.20 14.56
N SER A 81 28.90 -0.87 13.89
CA SER A 81 28.12 -1.84 13.13
C SER A 81 28.78 -2.21 11.80
N TYR A 82 29.82 -1.47 11.39
CA TYR A 82 30.72 -1.80 10.29
C TYR A 82 31.43 -3.15 10.44
N ASN A 83 31.49 -3.72 11.65
CA ASN A 83 32.09 -5.03 11.89
C ASN A 83 31.29 -6.20 11.29
N SER A 84 30.00 -6.01 10.96
CA SER A 84 29.18 -7.02 10.31
C SER A 84 29.04 -6.73 8.81
N SER A 85 29.67 -7.55 7.97
CA SER A 85 29.63 -7.38 6.51
C SER A 85 28.21 -7.43 5.93
N ASN A 86 27.35 -8.32 6.45
CA ASN A 86 25.95 -8.39 6.04
C ASN A 86 25.19 -7.10 6.39
N TYR A 87 25.44 -6.56 7.58
CA TYR A 87 24.82 -5.29 7.98
C TYR A 87 25.31 -4.10 7.15
N VAL A 88 26.59 -4.08 6.73
CA VAL A 88 27.10 -3.04 5.81
C VAL A 88 26.28 -2.98 4.53
N VAL A 89 25.87 -4.13 3.97
CA VAL A 89 25.01 -4.19 2.79
C VAL A 89 23.61 -3.64 3.08
N VAL A 90 23.02 -4.01 4.22
CA VAL A 90 21.73 -3.46 4.67
C VAL A 90 21.83 -1.94 4.79
N PHE A 91 22.82 -1.44 5.51
CA PHE A 91 23.08 -0.01 5.69
C PHE A 91 23.24 0.71 4.34
N ALA A 92 24.04 0.17 3.41
CA ALA A 92 24.26 0.78 2.10
C ALA A 92 22.96 0.86 1.26
N ILE A 93 22.15 -0.21 1.25
CA ILE A 93 20.83 -0.21 0.58
C ILE A 93 19.92 0.84 1.21
N GLY A 94 19.94 0.93 2.54
CA GLY A 94 19.18 1.90 3.30
C GLY A 94 19.53 3.37 2.98
N ILE A 95 20.82 3.69 2.93
CA ILE A 95 21.30 4.99 2.44
C ILE A 95 20.83 5.23 1.00
N GLY A 96 20.85 4.18 0.15
CA GLY A 96 20.30 4.22 -1.20
C GLY A 96 18.84 4.66 -1.25
N PHE A 97 17.97 4.16 -0.36
CA PHE A 97 16.57 4.59 -0.28
C PHE A 97 16.44 6.08 0.04
N TRP A 98 17.18 6.58 1.04
CA TRP A 98 17.14 8.01 1.38
C TRP A 98 17.69 8.91 0.26
N LEU A 99 18.74 8.46 -0.43
CA LEU A 99 19.25 9.17 -1.61
C LEU A 99 18.21 9.21 -2.72
N LEU A 100 17.49 8.11 -2.98
CA LEU A 100 16.38 8.10 -3.93
C LEU A 100 15.27 9.08 -3.53
N CYS A 101 14.93 9.19 -2.24
CA CYS A 101 14.01 10.23 -1.76
C CYS A 101 14.52 11.63 -2.10
N VAL A 102 15.79 11.95 -1.81
CA VAL A 102 16.41 13.26 -2.12
C VAL A 102 16.33 13.58 -3.61
N LEU A 103 16.69 12.62 -4.46
CA LEU A 103 16.66 12.78 -5.91
C LEU A 103 15.22 12.98 -6.42
N ALA A 104 14.26 12.24 -5.89
CA ALA A 104 12.86 12.36 -6.27
C ALA A 104 12.26 13.73 -5.89
N ILE A 105 12.39 14.15 -4.62
CA ILE A 105 11.85 15.44 -4.16
C ILE A 105 12.51 16.62 -4.87
N HIS A 106 13.81 16.51 -5.18
CA HIS A 106 14.51 17.52 -5.96
C HIS A 106 13.89 17.72 -7.35
N GLN A 107 13.59 16.61 -8.04
CA GLN A 107 13.01 16.63 -9.38
C GLN A 107 11.55 17.11 -9.37
N ILE A 108 10.75 16.69 -8.38
CA ILE A 108 9.40 17.23 -8.16
C ILE A 108 9.45 18.75 -7.94
N LYS A 109 10.32 19.22 -7.05
CA LYS A 109 10.47 20.65 -6.77
C LYS A 109 10.89 21.43 -8.02
N LEU A 110 11.82 20.88 -8.80
CA LEU A 110 12.29 21.49 -10.04
C LEU A 110 11.17 21.61 -11.08
N SER A 111 10.35 20.57 -11.25
CA SER A 111 9.17 20.60 -12.11
C SER A 111 8.16 21.64 -11.63
N VAL A 112 7.93 21.74 -10.31
CA VAL A 112 7.04 22.77 -9.75
C VAL A 112 7.58 24.18 -9.98
N GLU A 113 8.88 24.41 -9.86
CA GLU A 113 9.49 25.72 -10.09
C GLU A 113 9.41 26.15 -11.56
N LYS A 114 9.77 25.26 -12.50
CA LYS A 114 9.87 25.56 -13.93
C LYS A 114 8.53 25.74 -14.64
N ASN A 115 7.48 25.03 -14.21
CA ASN A 115 6.22 24.98 -14.95
C ASN A 115 5.14 25.88 -14.34
N ASN A 116 4.25 26.39 -15.18
CA ASN A 116 3.11 27.16 -14.71
C ASN A 116 2.11 26.29 -13.94
N VAL A 117 1.40 26.90 -13.00
CA VAL A 117 0.38 26.24 -12.15
C VAL A 117 -0.63 25.46 -12.99
N LYS A 118 -1.12 26.05 -14.09
CA LYS A 118 -2.10 25.41 -14.99
C LYS A 118 -1.57 24.12 -15.61
N VAL A 119 -0.31 24.12 -16.05
CA VAL A 119 0.33 22.93 -16.65
C VAL A 119 0.46 21.82 -15.62
N LEU A 120 0.90 22.15 -14.39
CA LEU A 120 1.01 21.19 -13.30
C LEU A 120 -0.35 20.60 -12.90
N HIS A 121 -1.39 21.43 -12.83
CA HIS A 121 -2.76 20.98 -12.58
C HIS A 121 -3.23 20.00 -13.67
N ASN A 122 -3.02 20.34 -14.94
CA ASN A 122 -3.36 19.45 -16.05
C ASN A 122 -2.57 18.13 -15.98
N THR A 123 -1.29 18.17 -15.62
CA THR A 123 -0.47 16.97 -15.39
C THR A 123 -1.08 16.07 -14.32
N ILE A 124 -1.46 16.64 -13.17
CA ILE A 124 -2.10 15.90 -12.07
C ILE A 124 -3.46 15.34 -12.52
N LEU A 125 -4.26 16.11 -13.24
CA LEU A 125 -5.53 15.66 -13.80
C LEU A 125 -5.35 14.46 -14.72
N VAL A 126 -4.42 14.54 -15.67
CA VAL A 126 -4.13 13.43 -16.59
C VAL A 126 -3.62 12.21 -15.84
N PHE A 127 -2.77 12.38 -14.82
CA PHE A 127 -2.35 11.29 -13.96
C PHE A 127 -3.54 10.57 -13.30
N PHE A 128 -4.49 11.32 -12.73
CA PHE A 128 -5.70 10.73 -12.12
C PHE A 128 -6.62 10.06 -13.13
N VAL A 129 -6.74 10.59 -14.35
CA VAL A 129 -7.49 9.95 -15.44
C VAL A 129 -6.85 8.62 -15.82
N ILE A 130 -5.53 8.56 -15.98
CA ILE A 130 -4.81 7.30 -16.26
C ILE A 130 -5.01 6.32 -15.10
N ASN A 131 -4.85 6.77 -13.85
CA ASN A 131 -5.08 5.92 -12.67
C ASN A 131 -6.50 5.34 -12.61
N THR A 132 -7.49 6.15 -12.97
CA THR A 132 -8.89 5.76 -13.05
C THR A 132 -9.08 4.68 -14.12
N VAL A 133 -8.60 4.93 -15.35
CA VAL A 133 -8.72 3.97 -16.45
C VAL A 133 -8.06 2.63 -16.10
N VAL A 134 -6.86 2.65 -15.51
CA VAL A 134 -6.18 1.42 -15.07
C VAL A 134 -6.98 0.70 -13.97
N SER A 135 -7.51 1.44 -12.98
CA SER A 135 -8.30 0.84 -11.90
C SER A 135 -9.59 0.18 -12.40
N PHE A 136 -10.31 0.84 -13.31
CA PHE A 136 -11.51 0.26 -13.94
C PHE A 136 -11.17 -0.88 -14.89
N GLY A 137 -10.04 -0.81 -15.61
CA GLY A 137 -9.56 -1.90 -16.45
C GLY A 137 -9.26 -3.17 -15.64
N ILE A 138 -8.64 -3.03 -14.46
CA ILE A 138 -8.43 -4.14 -13.53
C ILE A 138 -9.77 -4.69 -13.03
N LEU A 139 -10.72 -3.83 -12.64
CA LEU A 139 -12.03 -4.30 -12.20
C LEU A 139 -12.77 -5.05 -13.31
N ALA A 140 -12.74 -4.55 -14.55
CA ALA A 140 -13.35 -5.21 -15.70
C ALA A 140 -12.73 -6.59 -15.96
N TYR A 141 -11.39 -6.69 -15.88
CA TYR A 141 -10.69 -7.97 -15.94
C TYR A 141 -11.17 -8.94 -14.86
N ILE A 142 -11.33 -8.48 -13.61
CA ILE A 142 -11.85 -9.29 -12.51
C ILE A 142 -13.29 -9.73 -12.76
N MET A 143 -14.16 -8.84 -13.26
CA MET A 143 -15.55 -9.17 -13.59
C MET A 143 -15.63 -10.29 -14.64
N VAL A 144 -14.74 -10.26 -15.64
CA VAL A 144 -14.62 -11.30 -16.66
C VAL A 144 -14.07 -12.60 -16.06
N ASP A 145 -12.98 -12.56 -15.29
CA ASP A 145 -12.40 -13.77 -14.65
C ASP A 145 -13.40 -14.46 -13.70
N ALA A 146 -14.11 -13.66 -12.90
CA ALA A 146 -15.11 -14.14 -11.94
C ALA A 146 -16.46 -14.51 -12.59
N HIS A 147 -16.68 -14.13 -13.85
CA HIS A 147 -17.99 -14.22 -14.52
C HIS A 147 -19.12 -13.58 -13.68
N ALA A 148 -18.82 -12.45 -13.02
CA ALA A 148 -19.71 -11.79 -12.08
C ALA A 148 -19.63 -10.27 -12.23
N ILE A 149 -20.79 -9.62 -12.38
CA ILE A 149 -20.87 -8.14 -12.48
C ILE A 149 -20.43 -7.48 -11.17
N ASN A 150 -20.76 -8.06 -10.02
CA ASN A 150 -20.29 -7.58 -8.72
C ASN A 150 -19.32 -8.59 -8.09
N PRO A 151 -18.00 -8.46 -8.36
CA PRO A 151 -17.00 -9.38 -7.82
C PRO A 151 -16.87 -9.30 -6.29
N PHE A 152 -17.29 -8.20 -5.65
CA PHE A 152 -17.27 -8.07 -4.18
C PHE A 152 -18.22 -9.04 -3.48
N ARG A 153 -19.22 -9.57 -4.19
CA ARG A 153 -20.16 -10.58 -3.68
C ARG A 153 -19.88 -11.98 -4.22
N TYR A 154 -18.85 -12.13 -5.06
CA TYR A 154 -18.52 -13.41 -5.69
C TYR A 154 -17.70 -14.28 -4.72
N GLN A 155 -18.31 -15.36 -4.23
CA GLN A 155 -17.68 -16.30 -3.30
C GLN A 155 -16.95 -17.47 -3.98
N GLY A 156 -17.10 -17.64 -5.31
CA GLY A 156 -16.43 -18.71 -6.04
C GLY A 156 -14.90 -18.55 -6.07
N GLN A 157 -14.21 -19.52 -6.69
CA GLN A 157 -12.74 -19.56 -6.76
C GLN A 157 -12.07 -19.46 -5.37
N TYR A 158 -12.63 -20.17 -4.40
CA TYR A 158 -12.18 -20.15 -3.00
C TYR A 158 -12.15 -18.74 -2.40
N GLN A 159 -13.18 -17.94 -2.73
CA GLN A 159 -13.32 -16.55 -2.29
C GLN A 159 -12.11 -15.65 -2.67
N LYS A 160 -11.46 -15.93 -3.81
CA LYS A 160 -10.36 -15.12 -4.33
C LYS A 160 -10.73 -13.64 -4.41
N TYR A 161 -11.91 -13.34 -4.98
CA TYR A 161 -12.41 -11.98 -5.17
C TYR A 161 -13.19 -11.51 -3.95
N PHE A 162 -14.47 -11.80 -3.75
CA PHE A 162 -15.23 -11.49 -2.52
C PHE A 162 -14.77 -10.22 -1.76
N LEU A 163 -14.49 -10.32 -0.45
CA LEU A 163 -13.91 -9.26 0.38
C LEU A 163 -12.53 -8.77 -0.10
N GLY A 164 -11.74 -9.65 -0.72
CA GLY A 164 -10.40 -9.34 -1.25
C GLY A 164 -10.40 -8.64 -2.61
N THR A 165 -11.55 -8.36 -3.21
CA THR A 165 -11.64 -7.77 -4.57
C THR A 165 -10.89 -6.44 -4.62
N GLY A 166 -11.03 -5.63 -3.57
CA GLY A 166 -10.36 -4.34 -3.45
C GLY A 166 -8.84 -4.44 -3.43
N ASP A 167 -8.27 -5.53 -2.89
CA ASP A 167 -6.82 -5.76 -2.79
C ASP A 167 -6.14 -5.83 -4.17
N TYR A 168 -6.90 -6.19 -5.20
CA TYR A 168 -6.42 -6.27 -6.58
C TYR A 168 -6.46 -4.92 -7.31
N ILE A 169 -7.22 -3.93 -6.84
CA ILE A 169 -7.41 -2.65 -7.51
C ILE A 169 -6.27 -1.69 -7.14
N LYS A 170 -5.09 -1.99 -7.69
CA LYS A 170 -3.82 -1.35 -7.36
C LYS A 170 -3.53 -0.04 -8.12
N GLY A 171 -4.33 0.30 -9.13
CA GLY A 171 -4.12 1.49 -9.94
C GLY A 171 -2.78 1.48 -10.70
N VAL A 172 -2.27 2.67 -11.05
CA VAL A 172 -1.01 2.81 -11.82
C VAL A 172 0.25 2.44 -11.03
N THR A 173 0.16 2.29 -9.72
CA THR A 173 1.33 1.99 -8.88
C THR A 173 1.67 0.50 -8.87
N PHE A 174 0.70 -0.37 -9.21
CA PHE A 174 0.83 -1.83 -9.18
C PHE A 174 1.29 -2.41 -7.83
N ASP A 175 1.20 -1.63 -6.75
CA ASP A 175 1.71 -1.96 -5.41
C ASP A 175 0.63 -2.69 -4.58
N ILE A 176 0.15 -2.05 -3.53
CA ILE A 176 -0.99 -2.49 -2.71
C ILE A 176 -2.19 -1.58 -2.94
N SER A 177 -3.40 -2.11 -2.75
CA SER A 177 -4.66 -1.36 -2.88
C SER A 177 -4.68 -0.10 -2.02
N THR A 178 -4.07 -0.14 -0.83
CA THR A 178 -3.90 1.00 0.07
C THR A 178 -3.15 2.16 -0.57
N THR A 179 -2.12 1.90 -1.38
CA THR A 179 -1.37 2.94 -2.12
C THR A 179 -2.30 3.67 -3.09
N ASN A 180 -3.13 2.93 -3.82
CA ASN A 180 -4.15 3.50 -4.71
C ASN A 180 -5.24 4.25 -3.94
N ALA A 181 -5.65 3.72 -2.79
CA ALA A 181 -6.62 4.37 -1.90
C ALA A 181 -6.10 5.74 -1.44
N VAL A 182 -4.86 5.82 -0.97
CA VAL A 182 -4.22 7.09 -0.55
C VAL A 182 -4.19 8.09 -1.71
N ILE A 183 -3.76 7.68 -2.89
CA ILE A 183 -3.70 8.55 -4.08
C ILE A 183 -5.09 9.13 -4.39
N ASN A 184 -6.13 8.29 -4.41
CA ASN A 184 -7.49 8.74 -4.69
C ASN A 184 -8.08 9.59 -3.56
N ALA A 185 -7.74 9.33 -2.30
CA ALA A 185 -8.12 10.19 -1.18
C ALA A 185 -7.48 11.60 -1.31
N PHE A 186 -6.22 11.68 -1.75
CA PHE A 186 -5.62 12.97 -2.13
C PHE A 186 -6.37 13.63 -3.28
N GLY A 187 -6.79 12.86 -4.29
CA GLY A 187 -7.60 13.33 -5.41
C GLY A 187 -8.93 13.93 -4.98
N VAL A 188 -9.68 13.25 -4.10
CA VAL A 188 -10.94 13.74 -3.53
C VAL A 188 -10.74 15.12 -2.90
N VAL A 189 -9.75 15.27 -2.02
CA VAL A 189 -9.46 16.53 -1.34
C VAL A 189 -9.00 17.61 -2.33
N TYR A 190 -8.07 17.27 -3.23
CA TYR A 190 -7.50 18.19 -4.21
C TYR A 190 -8.58 18.76 -5.14
N PHE A 191 -9.36 17.90 -5.81
CA PHE A 191 -10.37 18.33 -6.78
C PHE A 191 -11.59 19.00 -6.13
N LEU A 192 -11.89 18.69 -4.86
CA LEU A 192 -12.95 19.37 -4.11
C LEU A 192 -12.64 20.85 -3.93
N THR A 193 -11.39 21.17 -3.57
CA THR A 193 -10.96 22.57 -3.45
C THR A 193 -10.90 23.31 -4.78
N ARG A 194 -10.75 22.58 -5.89
CA ARG A 194 -10.77 23.13 -7.26
C ARG A 194 -12.15 23.22 -7.88
N LYS A 195 -13.21 22.86 -7.15
CA LYS A 195 -14.59 22.84 -7.67
C LYS A 195 -14.73 21.99 -8.93
N MET A 196 -14.06 20.85 -8.97
CA MET A 196 -14.17 19.86 -10.06
C MET A 196 -14.95 18.63 -9.58
N PRO A 197 -16.29 18.74 -9.39
CA PRO A 197 -17.09 17.70 -8.74
C PRO A 197 -16.99 16.34 -9.45
N LEU A 198 -16.96 16.31 -10.78
CA LEU A 198 -16.82 15.07 -11.53
C LEU A 198 -15.56 14.29 -11.14
N MET A 199 -14.41 14.97 -11.06
CA MET A 199 -13.16 14.34 -10.66
C MET A 199 -13.15 13.91 -9.19
N VAL A 200 -13.82 14.67 -8.31
CA VAL A 200 -14.01 14.25 -6.91
C VAL A 200 -14.77 12.94 -6.84
N LEU A 201 -15.88 12.83 -7.56
CA LEU A 201 -16.72 11.63 -7.58
C LEU A 201 -15.97 10.44 -8.19
N ILE A 202 -15.23 10.65 -9.28
CA ILE A 202 -14.39 9.60 -9.87
C ILE A 202 -13.35 9.10 -8.87
N CYS A 203 -12.60 10.01 -8.21
CA CYS A 203 -11.62 9.62 -7.20
C CYS A 203 -12.30 8.88 -6.02
N MET A 204 -13.48 9.33 -5.59
CA MET A 204 -14.23 8.67 -4.53
C MET A 204 -14.66 7.25 -4.93
N VAL A 205 -15.14 7.05 -6.16
CA VAL A 205 -15.50 5.71 -6.66
C VAL A 205 -14.27 4.80 -6.69
N VAL A 206 -13.14 5.25 -7.25
CA VAL A 206 -11.92 4.43 -7.30
C VAL A 206 -11.41 4.13 -5.89
N LEU A 207 -11.43 5.10 -4.98
CA LEU A 207 -11.11 4.88 -3.56
C LEU A 207 -11.98 3.78 -2.96
N LEU A 208 -13.30 3.86 -3.12
CA LEU A 208 -14.22 2.87 -2.56
C LEU A 208 -13.99 1.49 -3.14
N LEU A 209 -13.69 1.39 -4.44
CA LEU A 209 -13.35 0.13 -5.10
C LEU A 209 -12.13 -0.55 -4.48
N THR A 210 -11.17 0.19 -3.92
CA THR A 210 -10.03 -0.42 -3.19
C THR A 210 -10.43 -1.10 -1.87
N ALA A 211 -11.64 -0.85 -1.37
CA ALA A 211 -12.18 -1.36 -0.10
C ALA A 211 -11.29 -1.07 1.14
N SER A 212 -10.44 -0.03 1.09
CA SER A 212 -9.58 0.33 2.23
C SER A 212 -10.34 1.05 3.34
N ASN A 213 -10.79 0.30 4.35
CA ASN A 213 -11.54 0.83 5.49
C ASN A 213 -10.79 1.93 6.26
N PHE A 214 -9.48 1.74 6.47
CA PHE A 214 -8.64 2.75 7.12
C PHE A 214 -8.68 4.09 6.36
N MET A 215 -8.49 4.04 5.03
CA MET A 215 -8.49 5.27 4.23
C MET A 215 -9.87 5.92 4.13
N ASN A 216 -10.94 5.13 4.11
CA ASN A 216 -12.31 5.68 4.16
C ASN A 216 -12.56 6.43 5.47
N ILE A 217 -12.15 5.87 6.62
CA ILE A 217 -12.29 6.53 7.93
C ILE A 217 -11.43 7.80 7.99
N ALA A 218 -10.16 7.72 7.58
CA ALA A 218 -9.26 8.87 7.57
C ALA A 218 -9.77 10.01 6.68
N LEU A 219 -10.28 9.67 5.48
CA LEU A 219 -10.88 10.66 4.58
C LEU A 219 -12.17 11.24 5.15
N LEU A 220 -13.06 10.43 5.75
CA LEU A 220 -14.28 10.93 6.38
C LEU A 220 -14.01 11.96 7.48
N LEU A 221 -12.98 11.74 8.31
CA LEU A 221 -12.58 12.71 9.33
C LEU A 221 -12.13 14.03 8.70
N VAL A 222 -11.33 13.96 7.63
CA VAL A 222 -10.87 15.15 6.89
C VAL A 222 -12.05 15.87 6.20
N LEU A 223 -12.95 15.13 5.55
CA LEU A 223 -14.13 15.70 4.90
C LEU A 223 -15.10 16.33 5.92
N THR A 224 -15.25 15.73 7.10
CA THR A 224 -16.04 16.30 8.21
C THR A 224 -15.44 17.63 8.66
N GLY A 225 -14.12 17.68 8.88
CA GLY A 225 -13.44 18.94 9.21
C GLY A 225 -13.60 20.00 8.12
N LEU A 226 -13.50 19.62 6.85
CA LEU A 226 -13.73 20.53 5.71
C LEU A 226 -15.18 21.03 5.64
N PHE A 227 -16.16 20.15 5.88
CA PHE A 227 -17.59 20.46 5.89
C PHE A 227 -17.93 21.51 6.96
N LEU A 228 -17.32 21.41 8.13
CA LEU A 228 -17.56 22.31 9.25
C LEU A 228 -16.91 23.69 9.04
N PHE A 229 -15.65 23.75 8.57
CA PHE A 229 -14.86 24.99 8.72
C PHE A 229 -14.45 25.71 7.42
N LYS A 230 -14.33 25.04 6.26
CA LYS A 230 -13.56 25.61 5.13
C LYS A 230 -14.23 25.49 3.75
N THR A 231 -15.49 25.07 3.69
CA THR A 231 -16.17 24.76 2.41
C THR A 231 -17.42 25.59 2.18
N ASN A 232 -17.69 25.89 0.91
CA ASN A 232 -18.91 26.57 0.47
C ASN A 232 -20.09 25.58 0.31
N ARG A 233 -21.30 26.09 0.02
CA ARG A 233 -22.52 25.27 -0.12
C ARG A 233 -22.37 24.15 -1.17
N ASP A 234 -21.74 24.45 -2.31
CA ASP A 234 -21.56 23.47 -3.38
C ASP A 234 -20.61 22.34 -2.95
N GLN A 235 -19.48 22.70 -2.31
CA GLN A 235 -18.53 21.73 -1.78
C GLN A 235 -19.14 20.88 -0.66
N LYS A 236 -19.94 21.47 0.22
CA LYS A 236 -20.69 20.73 1.26
C LYS A 236 -21.65 19.72 0.63
N SER A 237 -22.30 20.09 -0.46
CA SER A 237 -23.17 19.19 -1.22
C SER A 237 -22.38 18.03 -1.85
N VAL A 238 -21.22 18.31 -2.44
CA VAL A 238 -20.32 17.27 -2.97
C VAL A 238 -19.82 16.35 -1.85
N ILE A 239 -19.46 16.87 -0.67
CA ILE A 239 -19.08 16.07 0.50
C ILE A 239 -20.23 15.13 0.91
N ALA A 240 -21.46 15.64 0.97
CA ALA A 240 -22.63 14.82 1.30
C ALA A 240 -22.82 13.68 0.27
N ILE A 241 -22.62 13.96 -1.02
CA ILE A 241 -22.66 12.93 -2.08
C ILE A 241 -21.54 11.90 -1.89
N CYS A 242 -20.32 12.31 -1.52
CA CYS A 242 -19.24 11.35 -1.19
C CYS A 242 -19.63 10.44 -0.01
N CYS A 243 -20.26 10.98 1.04
CA CYS A 243 -20.78 10.17 2.15
C CYS A 243 -21.87 9.20 1.68
N MET A 244 -22.77 9.64 0.79
CA MET A 244 -23.77 8.74 0.18
C MET A 244 -23.11 7.63 -0.63
N PHE A 245 -22.05 7.91 -1.40
CA PHE A 245 -21.31 6.89 -2.14
C PHE A 245 -20.73 5.82 -1.21
N LEU A 246 -20.16 6.23 -0.07
CA LEU A 246 -19.68 5.28 0.93
C LEU A 246 -20.81 4.42 1.50
N ILE A 247 -21.95 5.02 1.86
CA ILE A 247 -23.13 4.30 2.36
C ILE A 247 -23.63 3.30 1.31
N VAL A 248 -23.78 3.73 0.06
CA VAL A 248 -24.23 2.87 -1.05
C VAL A 248 -23.23 1.74 -1.30
N PHE A 249 -21.93 2.04 -1.27
CA PHE A 249 -20.89 1.03 -1.45
C PHE A 249 -20.97 -0.03 -0.35
N LEU A 250 -21.04 0.38 0.92
CA LEU A 250 -21.18 -0.53 2.05
C LEU A 250 -22.51 -1.27 2.04
N ALA A 251 -23.63 -0.68 1.59
CA ALA A 251 -24.92 -1.36 1.61
C ALA A 251 -25.15 -2.28 0.40
N LYS A 252 -24.67 -1.89 -0.79
CA LYS A 252 -25.02 -2.52 -2.07
C LYS A 252 -23.83 -3.16 -2.79
N VAL A 253 -22.64 -2.59 -2.71
CA VAL A 253 -21.48 -3.18 -3.41
C VAL A 253 -20.83 -4.25 -2.56
N SER A 254 -20.44 -3.92 -1.32
CA SER A 254 -19.73 -4.80 -0.39
C SER A 254 -20.36 -4.81 1.03
N PRO A 255 -21.57 -5.39 1.20
CA PRO A 255 -22.25 -5.49 2.50
C PRO A 255 -21.45 -6.25 3.57
N GLN A 256 -20.63 -7.21 3.16
CA GLN A 256 -19.82 -8.00 4.08
C GLN A 256 -18.68 -7.18 4.69
N ASN A 257 -18.22 -6.15 3.99
CA ASN A 257 -17.21 -5.25 4.53
C ASN A 257 -17.74 -4.43 5.73
N ASN A 258 -19.05 -4.19 5.82
CA ASN A 258 -19.66 -3.58 7.02
C ASN A 258 -19.55 -4.50 8.25
N GLN A 259 -19.77 -5.80 8.06
CA GLN A 259 -19.58 -6.79 9.13
C GLN A 259 -18.12 -6.83 9.58
N TYR A 260 -17.18 -6.85 8.63
CA TYR A 260 -15.75 -6.79 8.92
C TYR A 260 -15.35 -5.53 9.72
N VAL A 261 -15.86 -4.35 9.36
CA VAL A 261 -15.62 -3.12 10.12
C VAL A 261 -16.18 -3.24 11.54
N HIS A 262 -17.42 -3.70 11.68
CA HIS A 262 -18.04 -3.90 12.99
C HIS A 262 -17.25 -4.88 13.87
N GLU A 263 -16.84 -6.03 13.32
CA GLU A 263 -16.02 -7.01 14.01
C GLU A 263 -14.65 -6.46 14.36
N THR A 264 -14.01 -5.67 13.48
CA THR A 264 -12.73 -5.02 13.79
C THR A 264 -12.86 -4.08 14.98
N PHE A 265 -13.89 -3.22 15.02
CA PHE A 265 -14.15 -2.35 16.17
C PHE A 265 -14.50 -3.15 17.43
N LYS A 266 -15.32 -4.19 17.31
CA LYS A 266 -15.65 -5.07 18.42
C LYS A 266 -14.39 -5.75 18.98
N ASN A 267 -13.50 -6.22 18.12
CA ASN A 267 -12.27 -6.93 18.51
C ASN A 267 -11.23 -5.98 19.13
N ILE A 268 -11.24 -4.69 18.78
CA ILE A 268 -10.43 -3.68 19.47
C ILE A 268 -10.88 -3.50 20.93
N ILE A 269 -12.19 -3.58 21.18
CA ILE A 269 -12.78 -3.41 22.52
C ILE A 269 -12.73 -4.74 23.31
N ASN A 270 -13.09 -5.84 22.66
CA ASN A 270 -13.25 -7.19 23.20
C ASN A 270 -12.55 -8.20 22.27
N PRO A 271 -11.25 -8.45 22.44
CA PRO A 271 -10.49 -9.30 21.55
C PRO A 271 -10.97 -10.76 21.63
N PRO A 272 -11.18 -11.45 20.50
CA PRO A 272 -11.67 -12.82 20.49
C PRO A 272 -10.61 -13.81 20.97
N HIS A 273 -11.06 -14.91 21.56
CA HIS A 273 -10.24 -16.08 21.91
C HIS A 273 -10.51 -17.22 20.91
N PRO A 274 -9.92 -17.20 19.70
CA PRO A 274 -10.16 -18.26 18.73
C PRO A 274 -9.61 -19.60 19.27
N PRO A 275 -10.41 -20.69 19.25
CA PRO A 275 -9.95 -21.99 19.71
C PRO A 275 -8.82 -22.50 18.82
N PHE A 276 -7.79 -23.06 19.46
CA PHE A 276 -6.65 -23.66 18.78
C PHE A 276 -7.08 -24.91 18.02
N LYS A 277 -6.78 -25.00 16.72
CA LYS A 277 -6.82 -26.28 16.01
C LYS A 277 -5.38 -26.76 15.97
N ASN A 278 -5.10 -27.88 16.66
CA ASN A 278 -3.77 -28.47 16.78
C ASN A 278 -3.05 -28.46 15.44
N THR A 279 -1.89 -27.79 15.41
CA THR A 279 -0.99 -27.77 14.27
C THR A 279 -0.64 -29.21 13.92
N VAL A 280 -0.98 -29.63 12.70
CA VAL A 280 -0.42 -30.87 12.13
C VAL A 280 1.10 -30.68 12.16
N ALA A 281 1.80 -31.54 12.90
CA ALA A 281 3.24 -31.52 12.99
C ALA A 281 3.83 -31.55 11.58
N LEU A 282 4.51 -30.47 11.19
CA LEU A 282 5.24 -30.43 9.93
C LEU A 282 6.45 -31.33 10.13
N ASN A 283 6.39 -32.56 9.61
CA ASN A 283 7.57 -33.41 9.50
C ASN A 283 8.55 -32.73 8.52
N THR A 284 9.48 -31.97 9.09
CA THR A 284 10.57 -31.33 8.35
C THR A 284 11.62 -32.37 7.97
N THR A 285 11.39 -33.06 6.86
CA THR A 285 12.49 -33.59 6.05
C THR A 285 12.73 -32.62 4.89
N HIS A 286 13.66 -31.69 5.10
CA HIS A 286 14.32 -30.98 4.04
C HIS A 286 15.14 -31.97 3.22
N ASN A 287 14.60 -32.41 2.08
CA ASN A 287 15.42 -32.77 0.94
C ASN A 287 14.67 -32.39 -0.34
N SER A 288 15.32 -31.61 -1.18
CA SER A 288 14.83 -30.97 -2.40
C SER A 288 14.58 -31.95 -3.55
N LYS A 289 13.91 -33.07 -3.27
CA LYS A 289 13.36 -34.01 -4.25
C LYS A 289 12.05 -34.54 -3.71
N ASP A 290 11.02 -33.68 -3.63
CA ASP A 290 9.67 -34.11 -3.27
C ASP A 290 9.17 -35.08 -4.36
N PRO A 291 9.09 -36.40 -4.08
CA PRO A 291 8.61 -37.37 -5.04
C PRO A 291 7.15 -37.08 -5.40
N ASP A 292 6.40 -36.44 -4.50
CA ASP A 292 5.01 -36.07 -4.74
C ASP A 292 4.88 -34.85 -5.65
N PHE A 293 5.87 -33.95 -5.70
CA PHE A 293 5.92 -32.92 -6.73
C PHE A 293 6.18 -33.53 -8.11
N ALA A 294 7.11 -34.49 -8.20
CA ALA A 294 7.36 -35.24 -9.43
C ALA A 294 6.14 -36.06 -9.86
N LYS A 295 5.46 -36.73 -8.92
CA LYS A 295 4.20 -37.46 -9.18
C LYS A 295 3.05 -36.54 -9.55
N ARG A 296 2.90 -35.37 -8.92
CA ARG A 296 1.87 -34.38 -9.29
C ARG A 296 2.14 -33.78 -10.67
N LYS A 297 3.40 -33.47 -10.97
CA LYS A 297 3.80 -32.97 -12.29
C LYS A 297 3.59 -34.05 -13.37
N PHE A 298 3.94 -35.30 -13.08
CA PHE A 298 3.68 -36.44 -13.96
C PHE A 298 2.17 -36.69 -14.12
N ALA A 299 1.39 -36.73 -13.05
CA ALA A 299 -0.06 -36.91 -13.09
C ALA A 299 -0.75 -35.78 -13.86
N LYS A 300 -0.29 -34.54 -13.71
CA LYS A 300 -0.80 -33.40 -14.47
C LYS A 300 -0.48 -33.56 -15.96
N HIS A 301 0.78 -33.84 -16.32
CA HIS A 301 1.13 -34.08 -17.72
C HIS A 301 0.41 -35.31 -18.32
N TYR A 302 0.22 -36.37 -17.55
CA TYR A 302 -0.51 -37.56 -17.96
C TYR A 302 -2.01 -37.27 -18.16
N LEU A 303 -2.65 -36.55 -17.24
CA LEU A 303 -4.04 -36.10 -17.39
C LEU A 303 -4.20 -35.14 -18.57
N ASP A 304 -3.24 -34.23 -18.79
CA ASP A 304 -3.23 -33.32 -19.94
C ASP A 304 -3.04 -34.10 -21.26
N SER A 305 -2.20 -35.15 -21.28
CA SER A 305 -2.04 -36.06 -22.42
C SER A 305 -3.30 -36.91 -22.67
N LEU A 306 -3.97 -37.41 -21.63
CA LEU A 306 -5.26 -38.08 -21.75
C LEU A 306 -6.35 -37.15 -22.26
N LYS A 307 -6.33 -35.87 -21.85
CA LYS A 307 -7.23 -34.83 -22.37
C LYS A 307 -6.95 -34.54 -23.85
N ALA A 308 -5.68 -34.48 -24.24
CA ALA A 308 -5.27 -34.28 -25.63
C ALA A 308 -5.66 -35.48 -26.52
N LEU A 309 -5.55 -36.71 -26.00
CA LEU A 309 -5.98 -37.93 -26.69
C LEU A 309 -7.51 -38.07 -26.72
N GLY A 310 -8.21 -37.59 -25.69
CA GLY A 310 -9.67 -37.58 -25.58
C GLY A 310 -10.37 -36.56 -26.50
N ILE A 311 -9.64 -35.59 -27.07
CA ILE A 311 -10.20 -34.61 -28.02
C ILE A 311 -10.30 -35.18 -29.44
N ASN A 312 -9.62 -36.29 -29.75
CA ASN A 312 -9.64 -36.89 -31.10
C ASN A 312 -10.58 -38.09 -31.26
N HIS A 313 -11.39 -38.43 -30.25
CA HIS A 313 -12.43 -39.45 -30.40
C HIS A 313 -13.77 -38.97 -29.84
N LYS A 314 -14.56 -38.32 -30.70
CA LYS A 314 -15.99 -38.61 -30.98
C LYS A 314 -16.69 -37.37 -31.55
N THR A 315 -16.64 -37.25 -32.87
CA THR A 315 -17.83 -36.94 -33.68
C THR A 315 -18.83 -38.08 -33.48
N ALA A 316 -19.49 -38.11 -32.33
CA ALA A 316 -20.70 -38.88 -32.11
C ALA A 316 -21.85 -37.87 -32.07
N ASN A 317 -22.85 -38.10 -32.90
CA ASN A 317 -24.04 -37.28 -33.06
C ASN A 317 -24.55 -36.73 -31.72
N PRO A 318 -24.88 -35.44 -31.62
CA PRO A 318 -25.50 -34.90 -30.43
C PRO A 318 -26.94 -35.43 -30.39
N THR A 319 -27.15 -36.59 -29.76
CA THR A 319 -28.45 -36.87 -29.15
C THR A 319 -28.70 -35.74 -28.17
N MET A 320 -29.59 -34.82 -28.56
CA MET A 320 -30.14 -33.80 -27.67
C MET A 320 -30.62 -34.52 -26.42
N VAL A 321 -29.87 -34.36 -25.33
CA VAL A 321 -30.39 -34.63 -24.00
C VAL A 321 -31.54 -33.65 -23.86
N ILE A 322 -32.76 -34.16 -23.95
CA ILE A 322 -33.98 -33.45 -23.58
C ILE A 322 -33.82 -33.23 -22.08
N ILE A 323 -33.21 -32.12 -21.70
CA ILE A 323 -33.29 -31.60 -20.34
C ILE A 323 -34.76 -31.28 -20.15
N PRO A 324 -35.48 -31.90 -19.19
CA PRO A 324 -36.83 -31.49 -18.89
C PRO A 324 -36.75 -30.08 -18.28
N VAL A 325 -36.89 -29.05 -19.10
CA VAL A 325 -36.88 -27.64 -18.68
C VAL A 325 -38.24 -27.28 -18.09
N SER A 326 -38.65 -27.96 -17.03
CA SER A 326 -39.43 -27.32 -15.99
C SER A 326 -38.43 -26.74 -14.99
N LEU A 327 -37.86 -25.59 -15.33
CA LEU A 327 -37.10 -24.81 -14.36
C LEU A 327 -38.01 -24.66 -13.12
N PRO A 328 -37.54 -24.98 -11.91
CA PRO A 328 -38.37 -24.91 -10.72
C PRO A 328 -38.96 -23.50 -10.64
N LYS A 329 -40.29 -23.41 -10.63
CA LYS A 329 -41.00 -22.14 -10.48
C LYS A 329 -41.38 -21.99 -9.02
N THR A 330 -41.28 -20.79 -8.46
CA THR A 330 -41.92 -20.49 -7.19
C THR A 330 -43.44 -20.64 -7.33
N ASP A 331 -44.16 -20.71 -6.21
CA ASP A 331 -45.64 -20.72 -6.21
C ASP A 331 -46.26 -19.52 -6.96
N ALA A 332 -45.49 -18.44 -7.12
CA ALA A 332 -45.84 -17.26 -7.92
C ALA A 332 -45.42 -17.33 -9.40
N GLY A 333 -45.00 -18.51 -9.89
CA GLY A 333 -44.63 -18.75 -11.29
C GLY A 333 -43.25 -18.24 -11.72
N ARG A 334 -42.40 -17.74 -10.79
CA ARG A 334 -41.07 -17.20 -11.13
C ARG A 334 -40.04 -18.32 -11.21
N VAL A 335 -39.25 -18.34 -12.28
CA VAL A 335 -38.11 -19.25 -12.44
C VAL A 335 -37.11 -19.07 -11.28
N VAL A 336 -36.93 -20.12 -10.50
CA VAL A 336 -35.90 -20.24 -9.46
C VAL A 336 -34.60 -20.66 -10.14
N LEU A 337 -33.65 -19.73 -10.22
CA LEU A 337 -32.27 -20.07 -10.53
C LEU A 337 -31.70 -20.74 -9.27
N ILE A 338 -31.49 -22.06 -9.31
CA ILE A 338 -30.79 -22.77 -8.24
C ILE A 338 -29.38 -22.18 -8.18
N GLY A 339 -29.10 -21.39 -7.14
CA GLY A 339 -27.77 -20.85 -6.89
C GLY A 339 -26.80 -21.99 -6.61
N ALA A 340 -25.51 -21.77 -6.89
CA ALA A 340 -24.50 -22.76 -6.54
C ALA A 340 -24.50 -23.02 -5.02
N ASP A 341 -24.27 -24.28 -4.63
CA ASP A 341 -24.18 -24.64 -3.22
C ASP A 341 -22.92 -24.02 -2.60
N ILE A 342 -23.13 -22.97 -1.80
CA ILE A 342 -22.08 -22.22 -1.11
C ILE A 342 -21.32 -23.06 -0.09
N ASN A 343 -21.83 -24.23 0.30
CA ASN A 343 -21.14 -25.14 1.20
C ASN A 343 -20.12 -26.03 0.48
N THR A 344 -20.05 -25.99 -0.85
CA THR A 344 -19.05 -26.74 -1.61
C THR A 344 -17.67 -26.08 -1.54
N PRO A 345 -16.57 -26.86 -1.65
CA PRO A 345 -15.21 -26.35 -1.50
C PRO A 345 -14.86 -25.08 -2.31
N PRO A 346 -15.30 -24.90 -3.58
CA PRO A 346 -15.00 -23.69 -4.36
C PRO A 346 -15.56 -22.38 -3.79
N TYR A 347 -16.49 -22.45 -2.83
CA TYR A 347 -17.10 -21.27 -2.20
C TYR A 347 -16.64 -21.07 -0.75
N GLN A 348 -15.82 -21.99 -0.25
CA GLN A 348 -15.24 -21.97 1.08
C GLN A 348 -13.81 -21.43 1.02
N THR A 349 -13.36 -20.80 2.10
CA THR A 349 -11.96 -20.38 2.23
C THR A 349 -11.07 -21.63 2.21
N PRO A 350 -9.91 -21.63 1.49
CA PRO A 350 -9.02 -22.77 1.49
C PRO A 350 -8.60 -23.13 2.92
N THR A 351 -8.72 -24.41 3.28
CA THR A 351 -8.22 -24.93 4.56
C THR A 351 -6.72 -25.17 4.54
N ASP A 352 -6.12 -25.22 3.35
CA ASP A 352 -4.70 -25.46 3.17
C ASP A 352 -3.88 -24.23 3.53
N THR A 353 -2.84 -24.43 4.33
CA THR A 353 -1.82 -23.42 4.61
C THR A 353 -1.07 -23.08 3.31
N PRO A 354 -1.12 -21.82 2.82
CA PRO A 354 -0.38 -21.39 1.63
C PRO A 354 1.14 -21.54 1.80
N ALA A 355 1.87 -21.64 0.68
CA ALA A 355 3.32 -21.82 0.70
C ALA A 355 4.05 -20.71 1.48
N GLU A 356 3.61 -19.45 1.33
CA GLU A 356 4.15 -18.30 2.07
C GLU A 356 3.96 -18.48 3.58
N GLN A 357 2.75 -18.86 4.02
CA GLN A 357 2.46 -19.10 5.43
C GLN A 357 3.25 -20.29 5.99
N ARG A 358 3.49 -21.35 5.19
CA ARG A 358 4.36 -22.47 5.59
C ARG A 358 5.80 -22.00 5.82
N LYS A 359 6.31 -21.08 5.00
CA LYS A 359 7.65 -20.49 5.18
C LYS A 359 7.73 -19.73 6.51
N LEU A 360 6.70 -18.97 6.86
CA LEU A 360 6.62 -18.27 8.14
C LEU A 360 6.56 -19.24 9.33
N LEU A 361 5.74 -20.30 9.23
CA LEU A 361 5.63 -21.32 10.28
C LEU A 361 6.94 -22.10 10.46
N ALA A 362 7.63 -22.44 9.37
CA ALA A 362 8.94 -23.07 9.42
C ALA A 362 9.98 -22.16 10.10
N PHE A 363 9.94 -20.86 9.79
CA PHE A 363 10.80 -19.87 10.45
C PHE A 363 10.51 -19.75 11.95
N ILE A 364 9.23 -19.71 12.34
CA ILE A 364 8.80 -19.69 13.75
C ILE A 364 9.32 -20.93 14.48
N ASN A 365 9.17 -22.11 13.89
CA ASN A 365 9.64 -23.36 14.49
C ASN A 365 11.16 -23.35 14.69
N LEU A 366 11.91 -22.81 13.74
CA LEU A 366 13.38 -22.71 13.83
C LEU A 366 13.83 -21.76 14.95
N HIS A 367 13.12 -20.65 15.17
CA HIS A 367 13.48 -19.61 16.16
C HIS A 367 12.57 -19.63 17.40
N ARG A 368 11.92 -20.76 17.67
CA ARG A 368 10.84 -20.85 18.66
C ARG A 368 11.24 -20.38 20.06
N ALA A 369 12.48 -20.65 20.47
CA ALA A 369 13.01 -20.26 21.77
C ALA A 369 13.21 -18.74 21.94
N GLU A 370 13.36 -18.01 20.83
CA GLU A 370 13.61 -16.56 20.83
C GLU A 370 12.32 -15.74 20.63
N LEU A 371 11.27 -16.35 20.07
CA LEU A 371 10.04 -15.69 19.68
C LEU A 371 9.00 -15.72 20.81
N HIS A 372 8.92 -14.63 21.57
CA HIS A 372 8.06 -14.52 22.75
C HIS A 372 6.56 -14.53 22.43
N LEU A 373 6.12 -14.07 21.26
CA LEU A 373 4.72 -14.03 20.85
C LEU A 373 4.38 -15.22 19.97
N SER A 374 5.06 -15.36 18.83
CA SER A 374 4.71 -16.36 17.82
C SER A 374 5.21 -17.77 18.13
N GLY A 375 6.20 -17.91 19.01
CA GLY A 375 6.74 -19.21 19.46
C GLY A 375 5.89 -19.92 20.52
N GLN A 376 4.91 -19.23 21.10
CA GLN A 376 3.97 -19.79 22.08
C GLN A 376 2.93 -20.68 21.41
N ASP A 377 2.56 -21.79 22.06
CA ASP A 377 1.49 -22.67 21.58
C ASP A 377 0.11 -22.00 21.67
N SER A 378 -0.09 -21.17 22.69
CA SER A 378 -1.33 -20.44 22.90
C SER A 378 -1.26 -19.04 22.29
N PHE A 379 -2.09 -18.77 21.29
CA PHE A 379 -2.30 -17.41 20.81
C PHE A 379 -3.28 -16.68 21.74
N ILE A 380 -2.79 -15.69 22.48
CA ILE A 380 -3.62 -14.86 23.35
C ILE A 380 -3.70 -13.45 22.75
N MET A 381 -4.85 -13.12 22.16
CA MET A 381 -5.08 -11.80 21.57
C MET A 381 -5.57 -10.82 22.64
N HIS A 382 -4.83 -9.74 22.86
CA HIS A 382 -5.30 -8.64 23.70
C HIS A 382 -5.22 -7.26 23.02
N LEU A 383 -4.35 -7.07 22.04
CA LEU A 383 -4.09 -5.76 21.43
C LEU A 383 -3.81 -5.87 19.93
N PRO A 384 -4.15 -4.84 19.12
CA PRO A 384 -3.73 -4.76 17.73
C PRO A 384 -2.21 -4.72 17.58
N GLY A 385 -1.69 -5.32 16.52
CA GLY A 385 -0.24 -5.41 16.27
C GLY A 385 0.47 -4.05 16.21
N LYS A 386 -0.18 -2.99 15.72
CA LYS A 386 0.39 -1.61 15.79
C LYS A 386 0.65 -1.15 17.22
N VAL A 387 -0.26 -1.43 18.14
CA VAL A 387 -0.12 -1.04 19.55
C VAL A 387 0.97 -1.87 20.22
N ILE A 388 1.05 -3.17 19.90
CA ILE A 388 2.11 -4.04 20.39
C ILE A 388 3.47 -3.56 19.88
N GLY A 389 3.61 -3.25 18.58
CA GLY A 389 4.83 -2.72 17.98
C GLY A 389 5.29 -1.42 18.64
N ALA A 390 4.40 -0.44 18.81
CA ALA A 390 4.72 0.81 19.50
C ALA A 390 5.17 0.58 20.95
N LYS A 391 4.50 -0.32 21.69
CA LYS A 391 4.89 -0.69 23.05
C LYS A 391 6.28 -1.36 23.08
N GLN A 392 6.58 -2.23 22.13
CA GLN A 392 7.90 -2.85 21.98
C GLN A 392 8.99 -1.82 21.70
N THR A 393 8.74 -0.84 20.81
CA THR A 393 9.67 0.27 20.55
C THR A 393 9.98 1.04 21.84
N VAL A 394 8.94 1.44 22.59
CA VAL A 394 9.11 2.18 23.85
C VAL A 394 9.87 1.36 24.89
N ASN A 395 9.53 0.07 25.05
CA ASN A 395 10.20 -0.81 25.99
C ASN A 395 11.67 -1.05 25.61
N PHE A 396 11.96 -1.22 24.32
CA PHE A 396 13.32 -1.34 23.81
C PHE A 396 14.15 -0.10 24.16
N LEU A 397 13.63 1.10 23.92
CA LEU A 397 14.34 2.34 24.23
C LEU A 397 14.54 2.55 25.73
N LYS A 398 13.57 2.15 26.57
CA LYS A 398 13.72 2.15 28.03
C LYS A 398 14.82 1.20 28.50
N GLY A 399 14.91 0.02 27.90
CA GLY A 399 15.95 -0.97 28.20
C GLY A 399 17.33 -0.61 27.65
N HIS A 400 17.39 0.30 26.67
CA HIS A 400 18.64 0.72 26.02
C HIS A 400 18.79 2.24 25.99
N PRO A 401 19.10 2.90 27.13
CA PRO A 401 19.19 4.35 27.20
C PRO A 401 20.13 4.99 26.18
N ALA A 402 21.26 4.33 25.87
CA ALA A 402 22.21 4.78 24.85
C ALA A 402 21.62 4.83 23.42
N LYS A 403 20.51 4.13 23.17
CA LYS A 403 19.81 4.10 21.88
C LYS A 403 18.65 5.10 21.81
N ILE A 404 18.30 5.79 22.90
CA ILE A 404 17.19 6.76 22.92
C ILE A 404 17.40 7.87 21.86
N LEU A 405 18.62 8.41 21.76
CA LEU A 405 18.89 9.53 20.86
C LEU A 405 18.99 9.12 19.39
N LEU A 406 19.70 8.02 19.10
CA LEU A 406 20.08 7.63 17.74
C LEU A 406 19.36 6.38 17.21
N GLY A 407 18.58 5.70 18.03
CA GLY A 407 17.90 4.44 17.67
C GLY A 407 18.83 3.24 17.56
N SER A 408 18.27 2.12 17.09
CA SER A 408 18.97 0.86 16.85
C SER A 408 19.90 0.88 15.63
N GLY A 409 19.76 1.88 14.76
CA GLY A 409 20.32 1.86 13.41
C GLY A 409 19.35 1.29 12.39
N MET A 410 19.55 1.70 11.13
CA MET A 410 18.69 1.38 10.01
C MET A 410 18.68 -0.12 9.71
N GLY A 411 17.50 -0.72 9.58
CA GLY A 411 17.36 -2.16 9.33
C GLY A 411 17.51 -3.05 10.57
N ASN A 412 17.70 -2.47 11.76
CA ASN A 412 17.90 -3.24 13.00
C ASN A 412 16.66 -3.37 13.89
N PHE A 413 15.54 -2.71 13.58
CA PHE A 413 14.36 -2.77 14.45
C PHE A 413 13.00 -2.68 13.76
N SER A 414 12.73 -1.68 12.92
CA SER A 414 11.38 -1.51 12.33
C SER A 414 11.47 -0.74 11.01
N SER A 415 11.69 -1.46 9.92
CA SER A 415 11.72 -0.91 8.56
C SER A 415 11.35 -1.96 7.53
N LYS A 416 10.90 -1.53 6.36
CA LYS A 416 10.65 -2.43 5.22
C LYS A 416 11.96 -3.11 4.80
N LEU A 417 13.08 -2.41 4.92
CA LEU A 417 14.41 -2.97 4.72
C LEU A 417 14.75 -4.08 5.72
N ALA A 418 14.44 -3.94 7.01
CA ALA A 418 14.62 -5.01 7.99
C ALA A 418 13.83 -6.27 7.60
N PHE A 419 12.56 -6.11 7.21
CA PHE A 419 11.75 -7.23 6.70
C PHE A 419 12.37 -7.87 5.46
N LYS A 420 12.81 -7.08 4.46
CA LYS A 420 13.47 -7.62 3.26
C LYS A 420 14.73 -8.40 3.58
N ALA A 421 15.58 -7.88 4.47
CA ALA A 421 16.87 -8.47 4.83
C ALA A 421 16.76 -9.86 5.46
N THR A 422 15.58 -10.24 5.98
CA THR A 422 15.33 -11.59 6.53
C THR A 422 15.43 -12.74 5.53
N GLY A 423 15.28 -12.46 4.22
CA GLY A 423 15.18 -13.51 3.21
C GLY A 423 13.83 -14.27 3.24
N LEU A 424 12.82 -13.76 3.96
CA LEU A 424 11.46 -14.33 3.98
C LEU A 424 10.61 -13.90 2.77
N ASP A 425 11.20 -13.21 1.79
CA ASP A 425 10.55 -12.66 0.58
C ASP A 425 9.50 -11.57 0.84
N PHE A 426 9.60 -10.89 2.00
CA PHE A 426 8.76 -9.75 2.31
C PHE A 426 8.97 -8.61 1.32
N SER A 427 7.95 -8.30 0.53
CA SER A 427 8.01 -7.22 -0.47
C SER A 427 9.15 -7.37 -1.49
N GLY A 428 9.50 -8.61 -1.85
CA GLY A 428 10.54 -8.96 -2.82
C GLY A 428 11.71 -9.74 -2.21
N GLY A 429 12.58 -10.26 -3.07
CA GLY A 429 13.75 -11.04 -2.66
C GLY A 429 14.90 -10.17 -2.14
N PHE A 430 15.77 -10.78 -1.34
CA PHE A 430 17.03 -10.22 -0.87
C PHE A 430 18.17 -11.20 -1.19
N PRO A 431 19.38 -10.75 -1.55
CA PRO A 431 20.46 -11.67 -1.90
C PRO A 431 20.79 -12.62 -0.74
N ALA A 432 20.67 -13.93 -0.98
CA ALA A 432 20.78 -14.96 0.06
C ALA A 432 22.10 -14.88 0.86
N LYS A 433 23.21 -14.53 0.21
CA LYS A 433 24.53 -14.36 0.84
C LYS A 433 24.57 -13.25 1.89
N TYR A 434 23.70 -12.25 1.79
CA TYR A 434 23.68 -11.08 2.65
C TYR A 434 22.49 -11.06 3.62
N ILE A 435 21.74 -12.16 3.74
CA ILE A 435 20.63 -12.26 4.70
C ILE A 435 21.12 -11.81 6.09
N TYR A 436 20.32 -10.96 6.70
CA TYR A 436 20.63 -10.30 7.96
C TYR A 436 19.35 -10.13 8.77
N ILE A 437 19.38 -10.59 10.02
CA ILE A 437 18.30 -10.40 10.99
C ILE A 437 18.94 -9.89 12.27
N ASN A 438 18.63 -8.66 12.66
CA ASN A 438 19.03 -8.15 13.96
C ASN A 438 18.20 -8.82 15.06
N TYR A 439 18.82 -9.20 16.17
CA TYR A 439 18.11 -9.80 17.30
C TYR A 439 16.96 -8.92 17.82
N ASN A 440 17.16 -7.60 17.92
CA ASN A 440 16.10 -6.70 18.38
C ASN A 440 14.92 -6.63 17.41
N PHE A 441 15.17 -6.76 16.10
CA PHE A 441 14.09 -6.87 15.13
C PHE A 441 13.36 -8.21 15.26
N LEU A 442 14.11 -9.31 15.38
CA LEU A 442 13.60 -10.68 15.49
C LEU A 442 12.59 -10.80 16.63
N VAL A 443 12.99 -10.45 17.85
CA VAL A 443 12.17 -10.65 19.08
C VAL A 443 11.10 -9.58 19.28
N ASN A 444 11.06 -8.54 18.43
CA ASN A 444 10.05 -7.48 18.49
C ASN A 444 9.17 -7.47 17.24
N HIS A 445 9.44 -6.58 16.28
CA HIS A 445 8.51 -6.31 15.19
C HIS A 445 8.35 -7.50 14.23
N LEU A 446 9.39 -8.29 14.01
CA LEU A 446 9.27 -9.51 13.20
C LEU A 446 8.38 -10.52 13.92
N ASP A 447 8.56 -10.73 15.23
CA ASP A 447 7.72 -11.62 16.04
C ASP A 447 6.24 -11.19 16.04
N VAL A 448 5.95 -9.89 16.16
CA VAL A 448 4.57 -9.37 16.02
C VAL A 448 4.00 -9.71 14.66
N TYR A 449 4.75 -9.46 13.58
CA TYR A 449 4.30 -9.77 12.24
C TYR A 449 4.06 -11.28 12.08
N LEU A 450 5.00 -12.13 12.49
CA LEU A 450 4.88 -13.58 12.45
C LEU A 450 3.66 -14.06 13.24
N ASN A 451 3.40 -13.47 14.41
CA ASN A 451 2.27 -13.83 15.26
C ASN A 451 0.90 -13.64 14.57
N PHE A 452 0.75 -12.61 13.73
CA PHE A 452 -0.50 -12.36 13.00
C PHE A 452 -0.52 -12.99 11.61
N PHE A 453 0.54 -12.83 10.82
CA PHE A 453 0.56 -13.21 9.40
C PHE A 453 0.90 -14.68 9.16
N SER A 454 1.39 -15.42 10.17
CA SER A 454 1.48 -16.90 10.11
C SER A 454 0.15 -17.60 10.39
N LYS A 455 -0.92 -16.86 10.70
CA LYS A 455 -2.24 -17.39 11.08
C LYS A 455 -3.26 -17.18 9.95
N ARG A 456 -4.55 -17.36 10.24
CA ARG A 456 -5.64 -17.22 9.28
C ARG A 456 -5.67 -15.82 8.65
N ARG A 457 -6.09 -15.75 7.39
CA ARG A 457 -6.12 -14.52 6.57
C ARG A 457 -6.92 -13.37 7.20
N GLU A 458 -7.92 -13.67 8.02
CA GLU A 458 -8.69 -12.66 8.77
C GLU A 458 -7.83 -11.79 9.68
N LEU A 459 -6.67 -12.30 10.13
CA LEU A 459 -5.74 -11.55 10.97
C LEU A 459 -4.74 -10.72 10.16
N HIS A 460 -4.70 -10.85 8.83
CA HIS A 460 -3.76 -10.19 7.93
C HIS A 460 -4.23 -8.75 7.60
N SER A 461 -4.49 -7.97 8.65
CA SER A 461 -4.97 -6.58 8.55
C SER A 461 -3.84 -5.58 8.77
N LEU A 462 -3.98 -4.39 8.19
CA LEU A 462 -3.09 -3.24 8.45
C LEU A 462 -3.01 -2.88 9.94
N THR A 463 -4.08 -3.08 10.71
CA THR A 463 -4.11 -2.83 12.16
C THR A 463 -3.22 -3.78 12.95
N ASN A 464 -2.98 -4.97 12.39
CA ASN A 464 -2.16 -6.03 12.98
C ASN A 464 -0.72 -6.02 12.45
N SER A 465 -0.46 -5.27 11.38
CA SER A 465 0.90 -5.02 10.92
C SER A 465 1.60 -3.99 11.83
N PRO A 466 2.83 -4.27 12.30
CA PRO A 466 3.58 -3.32 13.11
C PRO A 466 4.21 -2.18 12.29
N PHE A 467 3.91 -2.08 10.99
CA PHE A 467 4.53 -1.09 10.11
C PHE A 467 4.03 0.32 10.42
N SER A 468 4.95 1.28 10.54
CA SER A 468 4.65 2.69 10.79
C SER A 468 5.91 3.51 10.54
N VAL A 469 5.78 4.65 9.86
CA VAL A 469 6.89 5.62 9.72
C VAL A 469 7.30 6.15 11.09
N TYR A 470 6.35 6.32 12.02
CA TYR A 470 6.66 6.82 13.36
C TYR A 470 7.52 5.82 14.15
N ASP A 471 7.18 4.53 14.11
CA ASP A 471 7.99 3.49 14.75
C ASP A 471 9.33 3.34 14.05
N GLN A 472 9.39 3.42 12.72
CA GLN A 472 10.66 3.41 12.00
C GLN A 472 11.58 4.54 12.43
N LEU A 473 11.08 5.78 12.46
CA LEU A 473 11.87 6.95 12.85
C LEU A 473 12.32 6.86 14.31
N LEU A 474 11.43 6.47 15.22
CA LEU A 474 11.78 6.36 16.64
C LEU A 474 12.73 5.20 16.92
N ALA A 475 12.44 4.01 16.39
CA ALA A 475 13.20 2.82 16.69
C ALA A 475 14.57 2.82 16.01
N GLU A 476 14.66 3.21 14.74
CA GLU A 476 15.91 3.10 13.97
C GLU A 476 16.78 4.34 14.06
N TYR A 477 16.18 5.53 14.21
CA TYR A 477 16.87 6.82 14.21
C TYR A 477 16.73 7.59 15.53
N GLY A 478 15.98 7.05 16.51
CA GLY A 478 15.83 7.62 17.84
C GLY A 478 15.04 8.92 17.88
N LEU A 479 15.13 9.61 19.01
CA LEU A 479 14.54 10.94 19.18
C LEU A 479 15.07 11.95 18.17
N LEU A 480 16.32 11.82 17.71
CA LEU A 480 16.87 12.70 16.67
C LEU A 480 16.16 12.51 15.33
N GLY A 481 15.82 11.27 14.95
CA GLY A 481 15.05 10.98 13.74
C GLY A 481 13.66 11.60 13.77
N ILE A 482 12.91 11.40 14.86
CA ILE A 482 11.58 12.02 15.03
C ILE A 482 11.69 13.54 15.07
N THR A 483 12.66 14.10 15.81
CA THR A 483 12.86 15.55 15.88
C THR A 483 13.18 16.12 14.51
N ALA A 484 14.04 15.46 13.72
CA ALA A 484 14.37 15.88 12.38
C ALA A 484 13.15 15.85 11.45
N PHE A 485 12.30 14.82 11.58
CA PHE A 485 11.04 14.74 10.84
C PHE A 485 10.07 15.86 11.22
N VAL A 486 9.80 16.05 12.52
CA VAL A 486 8.86 17.09 12.97
C VAL A 486 9.34 18.49 12.59
N ILE A 487 10.61 18.82 12.86
CA ILE A 487 11.15 20.17 12.65
C ILE A 487 11.45 20.43 11.16
N PHE A 488 12.11 19.51 10.47
CA PHE A 488 12.64 19.78 9.13
C PHE A 488 11.81 19.19 7.99
N TYR A 489 10.96 18.20 8.25
CA TYR A 489 10.00 17.69 7.26
C TYR A 489 8.64 18.36 7.41
N LEU A 490 7.98 18.17 8.56
CA LEU A 490 6.67 18.79 8.80
C LEU A 490 6.80 20.31 8.91
N GLY A 491 7.79 20.81 9.67
CA GLY A 491 8.09 22.24 9.77
C GLY A 491 8.34 22.95 8.44
N TYR A 492 8.94 22.25 7.45
CA TYR A 492 9.14 22.79 6.11
C TYR A 492 7.80 23.13 5.42
N PHE A 493 6.76 22.32 5.62
CA PHE A 493 5.45 22.55 5.03
C PHE A 493 4.55 23.43 5.93
N THR A 494 4.61 23.25 7.25
CA THR A 494 3.77 24.00 8.20
C THR A 494 4.18 25.47 8.34
N ARG A 495 5.42 25.85 8.03
CA ARG A 495 5.78 27.28 7.90
C ARG A 495 4.95 28.02 6.84
N HIS A 496 4.38 27.27 5.88
CA HIS A 496 3.47 27.79 4.86
C HIS A 496 2.00 27.56 5.21
N ILE A 497 1.64 27.14 6.43
CA ILE A 497 0.27 26.70 6.77
C ILE A 497 -0.81 27.75 6.52
N LYS A 498 -0.50 29.04 6.76
CA LYS A 498 -1.42 30.16 6.46
C LYS A 498 -1.75 30.27 4.98
N SER A 499 -0.88 29.76 4.12
CA SER A 499 -1.04 29.75 2.67
C SER A 499 -1.55 28.40 2.15
N LEU A 500 -1.60 27.36 2.98
CA LEU A 500 -2.07 26.04 2.55
C LEU A 500 -3.62 26.00 2.51
N THR A 501 -4.17 25.89 1.30
CA THR A 501 -5.61 25.72 1.08
C THR A 501 -5.98 24.25 1.26
N TYR A 502 -5.77 23.42 0.23
CA TYR A 502 -5.95 21.96 0.29
C TYR A 502 -4.77 21.24 0.95
N GLY A 503 -3.61 21.92 1.07
CA GLY A 503 -2.42 21.31 1.66
C GLY A 503 -2.57 20.93 3.13
N VAL A 504 -3.36 21.66 3.92
CA VAL A 504 -3.60 21.29 5.34
C VAL A 504 -4.40 19.98 5.45
N PRO A 505 -5.58 19.83 4.81
CA PRO A 505 -6.28 18.55 4.73
C PRO A 505 -5.41 17.39 4.24
N ILE A 506 -4.62 17.60 3.19
CA ILE A 506 -3.72 16.56 2.65
C ILE A 506 -2.60 16.22 3.64
N LEU A 507 -2.04 17.20 4.36
CA LEU A 507 -1.05 16.97 5.40
C LEU A 507 -1.64 16.14 6.56
N VAL A 508 -2.83 16.49 7.04
CA VAL A 508 -3.52 15.72 8.09
C VAL A 508 -3.78 14.28 7.62
N LEU A 509 -4.24 14.11 6.38
CA LEU A 509 -4.44 12.78 5.81
C LEU A 509 -3.12 12.00 5.73
N MET A 510 -2.03 12.63 5.28
CA MET A 510 -0.71 11.99 5.20
C MET A 510 -0.15 11.59 6.57
N LEU A 511 -0.39 12.39 7.62
CA LEU A 511 -0.03 12.03 8.99
C LEU A 511 -0.75 10.74 9.45
N ALA A 512 -2.03 10.58 9.12
CA ALA A 512 -2.73 9.32 9.37
C ALA A 512 -2.12 8.17 8.53
N VAL A 513 -1.82 8.41 7.26
CA VAL A 513 -1.19 7.43 6.36
C VAL A 513 0.16 6.96 6.90
N PHE A 514 0.97 7.83 7.51
CA PHE A 514 2.24 7.45 8.13
C PHE A 514 2.13 6.39 9.25
N LEU A 515 0.93 6.13 9.78
CA LEU A 515 0.68 5.03 10.72
C LEU A 515 0.60 3.66 10.05
N THR A 516 0.37 3.57 8.74
CA THR A 516 0.00 2.29 8.11
C THR A 516 1.18 1.47 7.60
N ASP A 517 2.23 2.14 7.10
CA ASP A 517 3.34 1.50 6.38
C ASP A 517 4.61 2.38 6.45
N TYR A 518 5.74 1.86 5.96
CA TYR A 518 7.05 2.53 5.87
C TYR A 518 7.17 3.38 4.60
N TRP A 519 6.31 4.39 4.45
CA TRP A 519 6.09 5.11 3.19
C TRP A 519 7.33 5.79 2.57
N PHE A 520 8.32 6.17 3.38
CA PHE A 520 9.59 6.70 2.85
C PHE A 520 10.38 5.62 2.09
N GLU A 521 10.44 4.38 2.59
CA GLU A 521 11.14 3.27 1.92
C GLU A 521 10.34 2.68 0.74
N GLN A 522 9.02 2.89 0.72
CA GLN A 522 8.19 2.50 -0.42
C GLN A 522 8.43 3.40 -1.65
N LEU A 523 8.94 4.61 -1.46
CA LEU A 523 9.18 5.58 -2.53
C LEU A 523 7.92 5.78 -3.40
N SER A 524 6.74 5.83 -2.80
CA SER A 524 5.45 5.87 -3.49
C SER A 524 4.69 7.17 -3.18
N VAL A 525 3.65 7.10 -2.34
CA VAL A 525 2.69 8.19 -2.10
C VAL A 525 3.32 9.48 -1.58
N VAL A 526 4.48 9.41 -0.91
CA VAL A 526 5.21 10.57 -0.38
C VAL A 526 5.59 11.55 -1.49
N VAL A 527 6.05 11.05 -2.64
CA VAL A 527 6.47 11.91 -3.77
C VAL A 527 5.27 12.65 -4.37
N PHE A 528 4.12 11.98 -4.47
CA PHE A 528 2.90 12.61 -4.97
C PHE A 528 2.33 13.61 -3.95
N PHE A 529 2.36 13.26 -2.66
CA PHE A 529 2.03 14.16 -1.56
C PHE A 529 2.87 15.45 -1.59
N GLU A 530 4.18 15.32 -1.76
CA GLU A 530 5.10 16.45 -1.84
C GLU A 530 4.83 17.33 -3.06
N LEU A 531 4.52 16.73 -4.22
CA LEU A 531 4.09 17.47 -5.41
C LEU A 531 2.87 18.35 -5.11
N LEU A 532 1.85 17.79 -4.45
CA LEU A 532 0.62 18.52 -4.13
C LEU A 532 0.88 19.67 -3.15
N LEU A 533 1.70 19.46 -2.12
CA LEU A 533 2.04 20.53 -1.17
C LEU A 533 2.91 21.61 -1.80
N LEU A 534 3.92 21.24 -2.59
CA LEU A 534 4.78 22.20 -3.29
C LEU A 534 3.98 23.03 -4.30
N LEU A 535 3.04 22.41 -5.02
CA LEU A 535 2.11 23.12 -5.89
C LEU A 535 1.25 24.10 -5.10
N ASN A 536 0.73 23.70 -3.93
CA ASN A 536 -0.11 24.57 -3.13
C ASN A 536 0.65 25.79 -2.60
N ILE A 537 1.91 25.59 -2.19
CA ILE A 537 2.81 26.69 -1.80
C ILE A 537 3.04 27.63 -2.99
N LYS A 538 3.28 27.10 -4.19
CA LYS A 538 3.49 27.92 -5.39
C LYS A 538 2.27 28.78 -5.71
N GLU A 539 1.08 28.20 -5.64
CA GLU A 539 -0.18 28.91 -5.93
C GLU A 539 -0.44 30.09 -5.00
N THR A 540 -0.03 29.95 -3.75
CA THR A 540 -0.33 30.93 -2.71
C THR A 540 0.79 31.94 -2.51
N ALA A 541 2.02 31.63 -2.91
CA ALA A 541 3.13 32.58 -2.94
C ALA A 541 2.89 33.77 -3.90
N HIS A 542 2.13 33.56 -4.98
CA HIS A 542 1.75 34.64 -5.90
C HIS A 542 0.57 35.49 -5.40
N LEU A 543 -0.14 35.05 -4.35
CA LEU A 543 -1.23 35.79 -3.71
C LEU A 543 -0.73 36.71 -2.60
N LYS A 544 0.44 37.35 -2.76
CA LYS A 544 0.88 38.39 -1.80
C LYS A 544 -0.30 39.35 -1.58
N PRO A 545 -0.66 39.65 -0.32
CA PRO A 545 -1.72 40.60 -0.05
C PRO A 545 -1.35 41.90 -0.78
N LEU A 546 -2.33 42.48 -1.48
CA LEU A 546 -2.28 43.90 -1.77
C LEU A 546 -2.03 44.56 -0.42
N ASN A 547 -0.85 45.14 -0.25
CA ASN A 547 -0.59 46.04 0.87
C ASN A 547 -1.61 47.17 0.71
N TYR A 548 -2.70 47.11 1.47
CA TYR A 548 -3.37 48.34 1.84
C TYR A 548 -2.44 48.96 2.88
N GLU A 549 -1.66 49.93 2.43
CA GLU A 549 -0.86 50.81 3.27
C GLU A 549 -1.69 51.43 4.39
#